data_AF-A0A1E5QL17-F1
#
_entry.id   AF-A0A1E5QL17-F1
#
_cell.length_a   1.000
_cell.length_b   1.000
_cell.length_c   1.000
_cell.angle_alpha   90.00
_cell.angle_beta   90.00
_cell.angle_gamma   90.00
#
_symmetry.space_group_name_H-M   'P 1'
#
loop_
_entity.id
_entity.type
_entity.pdbx_description
1 polymer ?
#
loop_
_entity_poly.entity_id
_entity_poly.type
_entity_poly.pdbx_seq_one_letter_code
_entity_poly.pdbx_strand_id
1 'polypeptide(L)'
;MAFFDNFTAAIRQKWLDYYQTNRPWLILQMEVRSEVTPDGGRRPVSSLLLGVVNALEPKLGNLMVPFFKLNSDEDALVEVLGLNFDPEKELNKQSSVPVSSISTPENETRLLPDSQESNDF
;
A
#
# COMPACT_ATOMS: atom_id res chain seq x y z
N MET A 1 -11.04 0.04 12.34
CA MET A 1 -11.67 -1.30 12.24
C MET A 1 -10.64 -2.19 11.56
N ALA A 2 -9.83 -2.93 12.32
CA ALA A 2 -8.58 -3.51 11.82
C ALA A 2 -8.73 -4.32 10.50
N PHE A 3 -9.86 -4.99 10.29
CA PHE A 3 -10.12 -5.71 9.04
C PHE A 3 -10.18 -4.80 7.81
N PHE A 4 -10.97 -3.71 7.86
CA PHE A 4 -11.14 -2.82 6.73
C PHE A 4 -9.86 -2.04 6.44
N ASP A 5 -9.16 -1.62 7.49
CA ASP A 5 -7.89 -0.90 7.39
C ASP A 5 -6.79 -1.79 6.74
N ASN A 6 -6.71 -3.07 7.13
CA ASN A 6 -5.81 -4.02 6.49
C ASN A 6 -6.21 -4.31 5.03
N PHE A 7 -7.51 -4.35 4.75
CA PHE A 7 -8.03 -4.62 3.42
C PHE A 7 -7.72 -3.48 2.44
N THR A 8 -7.97 -2.23 2.82
CA THR A 8 -7.64 -1.06 1.99
C THR A 8 -6.14 -0.91 1.81
N ALA A 9 -5.33 -1.18 2.85
CA ALA A 9 -3.88 -1.22 2.73
C ALA A 9 -3.39 -2.27 1.70
N ALA A 10 -3.97 -3.47 1.70
CA ALA A 10 -3.65 -4.50 0.72
C ALA A 10 -4.04 -4.09 -0.71
N ILE A 11 -5.21 -3.49 -0.90
CA ILE A 11 -5.64 -2.97 -2.21
C ILE A 11 -4.69 -1.88 -2.69
N ARG A 12 -4.32 -0.94 -1.82
CA ARG A 12 -3.37 0.13 -2.13
C ARG A 12 -2.04 -0.42 -2.61
N GLN A 13 -1.48 -1.43 -1.93
CA GLN A 13 -0.23 -2.04 -2.35
C GLN A 13 -0.36 -2.70 -3.73
N LYS A 14 -1.41 -3.49 -3.95
CA LYS A 14 -1.66 -4.12 -5.25
C LYS A 14 -1.82 -3.12 -6.38
N TRP A 15 -2.50 -2.00 -6.12
CA TRP A 15 -2.63 -0.90 -7.07
C TRP A 15 -1.27 -0.30 -7.43
N LEU A 16 -0.41 -0.04 -6.45
CA LEU A 16 0.94 0.48 -6.68
C LEU A 16 1.81 -0.49 -7.48
N ASP A 17 1.80 -1.78 -7.14
CA ASP A 17 2.54 -2.82 -7.86
C ASP A 17 2.07 -2.93 -9.32
N TYR A 18 0.74 -2.89 -9.51
CA TYR A 18 0.15 -2.87 -10.84
C TYR A 18 0.58 -1.62 -11.61
N TYR A 19 0.47 -0.43 -11.00
CA TYR A 19 0.84 0.83 -11.61
C TYR A 19 2.31 0.83 -12.05
N GLN A 20 3.21 0.37 -11.20
CA GLN A 20 4.63 0.27 -11.51
C GLN A 20 4.90 -0.64 -12.70
N THR A 21 4.26 -1.82 -12.74
CA THR A 21 4.42 -2.80 -13.83
C THR A 21 3.84 -2.28 -15.15
N ASN A 22 2.79 -1.48 -15.07
CA ASN A 22 1.96 -1.04 -16.20
C ASN A 22 2.14 0.44 -16.54
N ARG A 23 3.16 1.07 -15.95
CA ARG A 23 3.38 2.50 -15.96
C ARG A 23 3.28 3.14 -17.36
N PRO A 24 3.89 2.58 -18.43
CA PRO A 24 3.87 3.23 -19.74
C PRO A 24 2.47 3.48 -20.31
N TRP A 25 1.56 2.50 -20.21
CA TRP A 25 0.21 2.66 -20.75
C TRP A 25 -0.68 3.50 -19.83
N LEU A 26 -0.47 3.42 -18.51
CA LEU A 26 -1.21 4.24 -17.55
C LEU A 26 -0.90 5.72 -17.72
N ILE A 27 0.36 6.08 -17.96
CA ILE A 27 0.76 7.45 -18.30
C ILE A 27 0.04 7.90 -19.57
N LEU A 28 0.07 7.10 -20.64
CA LEU A 28 -0.61 7.42 -21.89
C LEU A 28 -2.13 7.61 -21.71
N GLN A 29 -2.76 6.75 -20.90
CA GLN A 29 -4.18 6.87 -20.59
C GLN A 29 -4.49 8.14 -19.78
N MET A 30 -3.60 8.51 -18.86
CA MET A 30 -3.72 9.73 -18.05
C MET A 30 -3.55 11.03 -18.86
N GLU A 31 -2.90 10.98 -20.02
CA GLU A 31 -2.88 12.10 -20.98
C GLU A 31 -4.26 12.35 -21.59
N VAL A 32 -5.06 11.30 -21.80
CA VAL A 32 -6.42 11.42 -22.32
C VAL A 32 -7.37 11.94 -21.24
N ARG A 33 -7.39 11.27 -20.07
CA ARG A 33 -8.21 11.67 -18.93
C ARG A 33 -7.50 11.31 -17.62
N SER A 34 -7.36 12.31 -16.77
CA SER A 34 -6.85 12.17 -15.40
C SER A 34 -7.61 13.09 -14.46
N GLU A 35 -7.57 12.73 -13.18
CA GLU A 35 -8.20 13.49 -12.09
C GLU A 35 -7.12 14.03 -11.16
N VAL A 36 -7.38 15.24 -10.64
CA VAL A 36 -6.47 15.90 -9.70
C VAL A 36 -6.67 15.29 -8.33
N THR A 37 -5.56 14.97 -7.67
CA THR A 37 -5.58 14.38 -6.34
C THR A 37 -5.36 15.44 -5.25
N PRO A 38 -5.84 15.21 -4.01
CA PRO A 38 -5.67 16.15 -2.89
C PRO A 38 -4.20 16.48 -2.56
N ASP A 39 -3.27 15.58 -2.88
CA ASP A 39 -1.82 15.79 -2.74
C ASP A 39 -1.19 16.59 -3.90
N GLY A 40 -2.03 17.26 -4.71
CA GLY A 40 -1.62 18.11 -5.83
C GLY A 40 -0.95 17.33 -6.96
N GLY A 41 -1.31 16.05 -7.11
CA GLY A 41 -0.80 15.18 -8.15
C GLY A 41 -1.90 14.78 -9.13
N ARG A 42 -1.68 13.70 -9.87
CA ARG A 42 -2.68 13.17 -10.80
C ARG A 42 -2.85 11.67 -10.60
N ARG A 43 -4.08 11.21 -10.77
CA ARG A 43 -4.41 9.79 -10.84
C ARG A 43 -5.25 9.49 -12.09
N PRO A 44 -5.32 8.22 -12.52
CA PRO A 44 -6.30 7.83 -13.52
C PRO A 44 -7.73 8.04 -13.02
N VAL A 45 -8.67 8.17 -13.96
CA VAL A 45 -10.10 8.33 -13.66
C VAL A 45 -10.65 7.21 -12.78
N SER A 46 -11.62 7.55 -11.93
CA SER A 46 -12.14 6.65 -10.90
C SER A 46 -12.67 5.32 -11.45
N SER A 47 -13.45 5.32 -12.53
CA SER A 47 -13.89 4.09 -13.22
C SER A 47 -12.76 3.13 -13.60
N LEU A 48 -11.64 3.64 -14.13
CA LEU A 48 -10.49 2.80 -14.50
C LEU A 48 -9.83 2.24 -13.24
N LEU A 49 -9.62 3.08 -12.24
CA LEU A 49 -9.01 2.70 -10.98
C LEU A 49 -9.81 1.59 -10.31
N LEU A 50 -11.14 1.79 -10.15
CA LEU A 50 -12.07 0.82 -9.59
C LEU A 50 -12.12 -0.48 -10.40
N GLY A 51 -12.12 -0.39 -11.73
CA GLY A 51 -12.09 -1.57 -12.60
C GLY A 51 -10.83 -2.42 -12.40
N VAL A 52 -9.67 -1.77 -12.32
CA VAL A 52 -8.39 -2.45 -12.08
C VAL A 52 -8.34 -3.06 -10.68
N VAL A 53 -8.66 -2.30 -9.62
CA VAL A 53 -8.57 -2.86 -8.26
C VAL A 53 -9.58 -3.98 -8.02
N ASN A 54 -10.74 -3.93 -8.69
CA ASN A 54 -11.70 -5.02 -8.66
C ASN A 54 -11.16 -6.30 -9.33
N ALA A 55 -10.33 -6.18 -10.38
CA ALA A 55 -9.64 -7.32 -11.00
C ALA A 55 -8.48 -7.85 -10.13
N LEU A 56 -7.78 -6.97 -9.40
CA LEU A 56 -6.64 -7.33 -8.53
C LEU A 56 -7.07 -7.96 -7.19
N GLU A 57 -8.23 -7.57 -6.67
CA GLU A 57 -8.79 -8.08 -5.41
C GLU A 57 -10.24 -8.52 -5.62
N PRO A 58 -10.50 -9.80 -5.94
CA PRO A 58 -11.85 -10.31 -6.17
C PRO A 58 -12.79 -10.12 -4.97
N LYS A 59 -12.25 -10.06 -3.73
CA LYS A 59 -13.06 -9.79 -2.53
C LYS A 59 -13.63 -8.36 -2.53
N LEU A 60 -12.97 -7.41 -3.20
CA LEU A 60 -13.48 -6.06 -3.39
C LEU A 60 -14.78 -6.09 -4.22
N GLY A 61 -14.89 -6.94 -5.23
CA GLY A 61 -16.10 -7.04 -6.06
C GLY A 61 -17.36 -7.37 -5.27
N ASN A 62 -17.25 -8.20 -4.23
CA ASN A 62 -18.35 -8.50 -3.32
C ASN A 62 -18.80 -7.28 -2.50
N LEU A 63 -17.89 -6.34 -2.24
CA LEU A 63 -18.15 -5.08 -1.53
C LEU A 63 -18.59 -3.96 -2.49
N MET A 64 -18.13 -3.96 -3.74
CA MET A 64 -18.48 -2.92 -4.72
C MET A 64 -19.98 -2.91 -5.02
N VAL A 65 -20.63 -4.07 -5.14
CA VAL A 65 -22.08 -4.13 -5.44
C VAL A 65 -22.93 -3.41 -4.38
N PRO A 66 -22.81 -3.68 -3.07
CA PRO A 66 -23.56 -2.94 -2.06
C PRO A 66 -23.11 -1.47 -1.94
N PHE A 67 -21.82 -1.15 -2.11
CA PHE A 67 -21.35 0.23 -2.05
C PHE A 67 -21.89 1.09 -3.20
N PHE A 68 -21.88 0.60 -4.44
CA PHE A 68 -22.46 1.30 -5.58
C PHE A 68 -23.97 1.51 -5.45
N LYS A 69 -24.69 0.58 -4.81
CA LYS A 69 -26.13 0.76 -4.53
C LYS A 69 -26.39 1.87 -3.51
N LEU A 70 -25.44 2.11 -2.60
CA LEU A 70 -25.55 3.14 -1.57
C LEU A 70 -25.11 4.50 -2.08
N ASN A 71 -24.00 4.55 -2.81
CA ASN A 71 -23.47 5.74 -3.46
C ASN A 71 -22.81 5.36 -4.80
N SER A 72 -23.35 5.89 -5.89
CA SER A 72 -22.83 5.65 -7.24
C SER A 72 -21.68 6.58 -7.63
N ASP A 73 -21.27 7.49 -6.74
CA ASP A 73 -20.14 8.38 -6.95
C ASP A 73 -18.82 7.60 -6.86
N GLU A 74 -18.18 7.43 -8.02
CA GLU A 74 -16.91 6.71 -8.14
C GLU A 74 -15.78 7.39 -7.37
N ASP A 75 -15.75 8.73 -7.31
CA ASP A 75 -14.71 9.48 -6.61
C ASP A 75 -14.81 9.25 -5.09
N ALA A 76 -16.04 9.26 -4.56
CA ALA A 76 -16.29 8.96 -3.15
C ALA A 76 -15.86 7.52 -2.81
N LEU A 77 -16.09 6.56 -3.70
CA LEU A 77 -15.63 5.18 -3.52
C LEU A 77 -14.10 5.07 -3.51
N VAL A 78 -13.43 5.77 -4.43
CA VAL A 78 -11.97 5.85 -4.48
C VAL A 78 -11.39 6.47 -3.21
N GLU A 79 -12.06 7.49 -2.65
CA GLU A 79 -11.67 8.11 -1.38
C GLU A 79 -11.82 7.14 -0.20
N VAL A 80 -12.96 6.44 -0.09
CA VAL A 80 -13.22 5.46 0.98
C VAL A 80 -12.22 4.29 0.93
N LEU A 81 -11.80 3.88 -0.27
CA LEU A 81 -10.78 2.85 -0.46
C LEU A 81 -9.35 3.36 -0.18
N GLY A 82 -9.17 4.66 0.07
CA GLY A 82 -7.86 5.25 0.34
C GLY A 82 -6.96 5.30 -0.90
N LEU A 83 -7.55 5.38 -2.10
CA LEU A 83 -6.85 5.37 -3.39
C LEU A 83 -6.77 6.75 -4.05
N ASN A 84 -7.26 7.80 -3.38
CA ASN A 84 -7.22 9.18 -3.89
C ASN A 84 -5.85 9.85 -3.67
N PHE A 85 -4.81 9.32 -4.30
CA PHE A 85 -3.43 9.83 -4.22
C PHE A 85 -2.73 9.70 -5.57
N ASP A 86 -1.61 10.40 -5.74
CA ASP A 86 -0.77 10.26 -6.92
C ASP A 86 0.15 9.02 -6.82
N PRO A 87 -0.02 8.01 -7.69
CA PRO A 87 0.76 6.78 -7.63
C PRO A 87 2.25 6.99 -7.93
N GLU A 88 2.62 7.97 -8.77
CA GLU A 88 4.02 8.30 -9.03
C GLU A 88 4.67 8.88 -7.77
N LYS A 89 3.98 9.81 -7.09
CA LYS A 89 4.51 10.40 -5.85
C LYS A 89 4.68 9.34 -4.77
N GLU A 90 3.73 8.42 -4.63
CA GLU A 90 3.82 7.34 -3.65
C GLU A 90 4.95 6.35 -3.97
N LEU A 91 5.13 5.94 -5.21
CA LEU A 91 6.25 5.07 -5.60
C LEU A 91 7.62 5.74 -5.34
N ASN A 92 7.73 7.05 -5.59
CA ASN A 92 8.96 7.81 -5.30
C ASN A 92 9.26 7.94 -3.80
N LYS A 93 8.23 7.96 -2.94
CA LYS A 93 8.41 7.89 -1.49
C LYS A 93 8.91 6.51 -1.05
N GLN A 94 8.37 5.44 -1.63
CA GLN A 94 8.78 4.07 -1.29
C GLN A 94 10.23 3.77 -1.71
N SER A 95 10.67 4.29 -2.85
CA SER A 95 12.06 4.12 -3.31
C SER A 95 13.08 4.96 -2.53
N SER A 96 12.63 6.00 -1.82
CA SER A 96 13.49 6.89 -1.04
C SER A 96 13.61 6.52 0.45
N VAL A 97 12.95 5.45 0.91
CA VAL A 97 13.22 4.88 2.25
C VAL A 97 14.50 4.04 2.17
N PRO A 98 15.64 4.47 2.72
CA PRO A 98 16.80 3.61 2.81
C PRO A 98 16.50 2.49 3.82
N VAL A 99 16.78 1.26 3.42
CA VAL A 99 16.81 0.08 4.29
C VAL A 99 17.86 0.31 5.37
N SER A 100 17.49 0.92 6.48
CA SER A 100 18.33 1.10 7.67
C SER A 100 17.46 1.14 8.92
N SER A 101 16.72 0.05 9.14
CA SER A 101 16.13 -0.29 10.43
C SER A 101 15.65 -1.75 10.42
N ILE A 102 16.55 -2.67 10.08
CA ILE A 102 16.53 -4.01 10.67
C ILE A 102 17.40 -3.90 11.91
N SER A 103 16.79 -3.53 13.04
CA SER A 103 17.41 -3.65 14.34
C SER A 103 17.25 -5.10 14.79
N THR A 104 18.34 -5.86 14.75
CA THR A 104 18.48 -7.20 15.30
C THR A 104 18.05 -7.20 16.78
N PRO A 105 17.20 -8.13 17.26
CA PRO A 105 16.96 -8.28 18.68
C PRO A 105 18.04 -9.20 19.25
N GLU A 106 19.18 -8.63 19.65
CA GLU A 106 20.19 -9.35 20.44
C GLU A 106 20.21 -8.78 21.85
N ASN A 107 19.25 -9.20 22.68
CA ASN A 107 19.45 -9.13 24.12
C ASN A 107 18.56 -10.14 24.85
N GLU A 108 18.94 -11.41 24.78
CA GLU A 108 18.55 -12.40 25.78
C GLU A 108 19.79 -12.79 26.59
N THR A 109 19.96 -12.06 27.70
CA THR A 109 20.18 -12.60 29.04
C THR A 109 20.85 -13.98 29.13
N ARG A 110 22.13 -14.01 29.51
CA ARG A 110 22.67 -15.15 30.26
C ARG A 110 23.37 -14.68 31.52
N LEU A 111 22.61 -14.75 32.60
CA LEU A 111 22.99 -14.56 34.01
C LEU A 111 23.83 -15.75 34.52
N LEU A 112 25.04 -15.43 35.03
CA LEU A 112 25.78 -16.03 36.17
C LEU A 112 26.27 -17.52 36.09
N PRO A 113 27.23 -17.97 36.95
CA PRO A 113 28.15 -17.25 37.85
C PRO A 113 29.64 -17.70 37.75
N ASP A 114 30.44 -16.99 38.54
CA ASP A 114 31.84 -17.18 38.94
C ASP A 114 32.21 -18.63 39.35
N SER A 115 33.45 -19.04 39.05
CA SER A 115 34.14 -20.17 39.70
C SER A 115 35.66 -20.01 39.51
N GLN A 116 36.30 -19.39 40.49
CA GLN A 116 37.70 -19.61 40.84
C GLN A 116 37.91 -21.04 41.36
N GLU A 117 38.97 -21.71 40.89
CA GLU A 117 39.82 -22.73 41.55
C GLU A 117 40.59 -23.43 40.41
N SER A 118 41.84 -23.90 40.45
CA SER A 118 42.98 -23.88 41.37
C SER A 118 44.01 -24.84 40.74
N ASN A 119 45.30 -24.51 40.85
CA ASN A 119 46.48 -25.39 40.88
C ASN A 119 47.02 -26.16 39.65
N ASP A 120 48.37 -26.04 39.55
CA ASP A 120 49.42 -26.99 39.17
C ASP A 120 49.42 -27.66 37.79
N PHE A 121 50.37 -27.26 36.92
CA PHE A 121 51.71 -27.87 36.81
C PHE A 121 52.63 -27.06 35.89
#